data_AF-A0A7J7SIU3-F1
#
_entry.id   AF-A0A7J7SIU3-F1
#
_cell.length_a   1.000
_cell.length_b   1.000
_cell.length_c   1.000
_cell.angle_alpha   90.00
_cell.angle_beta   90.00
_cell.angle_gamma   90.00
#
_symmetry.space_group_name_H-M   'P 1'
#
loop_
_entity.id
_entity.type
_entity.pdbx_description
1 polymer ?
#
loop_
_entity_poly.entity_id
_entity_poly.type
_entity_poly.pdbx_seq_one_letter_code
_entity_poly.pdbx_strand_id
1 'polypeptide(L)'
;MNILPKKSWHVRNKDNVARVRRDEAQAREEEKERERRVLLAQQEARTEFLRKKARHQNSLPELEAAEAGAPSSGPVDLFRELLEEGKGETRGNKEYEEEKRQDKERQEKALGILTYLGQSAAEAQTQPPWYQLPPGRGPSPPGPGPDVKIKNRLDPLQEMQKHLGKRKHSGDDGGRSRRGGR
;
A
#
# COMPACT_ATOMS: atom_id res chain seq x y z
N MET A 1 31.21 -9.94 -13.86
CA MET A 1 30.62 -10.59 -12.66
C MET A 1 30.07 -9.53 -11.71
N ASN A 2 28.91 -9.75 -11.07
CA ASN A 2 28.40 -8.83 -10.04
C ASN A 2 28.88 -9.27 -8.65
N ILE A 3 29.68 -8.43 -7.99
CA ILE A 3 30.27 -8.69 -6.67
C ILE A 3 29.53 -7.99 -5.52
N LEU A 4 28.59 -7.10 -5.84
CA LEU A 4 27.89 -6.27 -4.86
C LEU A 4 27.12 -7.11 -3.84
N PRO A 5 26.35 -8.15 -4.21
CA PRO A 5 25.55 -8.93 -3.25
C PRO A 5 26.39 -9.66 -2.19
N LYS A 6 27.68 -9.84 -2.45
CA LYS A 6 28.63 -10.49 -1.53
C LYS A 6 29.22 -9.52 -0.50
N LYS A 7 28.86 -8.24 -0.55
CA LYS A 7 29.35 -7.21 0.39
C LYS A 7 28.37 -7.06 1.54
N SER A 8 28.89 -7.02 2.76
CA SER A 8 28.10 -6.87 4.00
C SER A 8 27.34 -5.54 4.09
N TRP A 9 27.79 -4.50 3.38
CA TRP A 9 27.14 -3.19 3.36
C TRP A 9 26.05 -3.06 2.28
N HIS A 10 25.81 -4.08 1.45
CA HIS A 10 24.84 -3.99 0.38
C HIS A 10 23.42 -3.80 0.95
N VAL A 11 22.80 -2.66 0.66
CA VAL A 11 21.49 -2.25 1.22
C VAL A 11 20.38 -3.27 1.00
N ARG A 12 20.32 -3.90 -0.19
CA ARG A 12 19.31 -4.93 -0.51
C ARG A 12 19.61 -6.33 0.03
N ASN A 13 20.70 -6.53 0.78
CA ASN A 13 20.93 -7.82 1.42
C ASN A 13 19.83 -8.07 2.45
N LYS A 14 19.31 -9.29 2.48
CA LYS A 14 18.19 -9.67 3.36
C LYS A 14 18.48 -9.33 4.82
N ASP A 15 19.71 -9.54 5.27
CA ASP A 15 20.14 -9.26 6.64
C ASP A 15 20.12 -7.76 6.98
N ASN A 16 20.56 -6.92 6.05
CA ASN A 16 20.53 -5.47 6.22
C ASN A 16 19.10 -4.94 6.21
N VAL A 17 18.26 -5.45 5.31
CA VAL A 17 16.84 -5.07 5.28
C VAL A 17 16.14 -5.53 6.57
N ALA A 18 16.46 -6.71 7.10
CA ALA A 18 15.91 -7.19 8.36
C ALA A 18 16.35 -6.33 9.56
N ARG A 19 17.61 -5.86 9.57
CA ARG A 19 18.11 -4.94 10.58
C ARG A 19 17.38 -3.60 10.54
N VAL A 20 17.25 -2.99 9.36
CA VAL A 20 16.50 -1.75 9.18
C VAL A 20 15.06 -1.90 9.67
N ARG A 21 14.39 -3.00 9.31
CA ARG A 21 13.02 -3.27 9.79
C ARG A 21 12.92 -3.39 11.30
N ARG A 22 13.90 -4.01 11.96
CA ARG A 22 13.94 -4.11 13.43
C ARG A 22 14.09 -2.72 14.04
N ASP A 23 15.03 -1.94 13.53
CA ASP A 23 15.31 -0.59 14.04
C ASP A 23 14.09 0.34 13.83
N GLU A 24 13.45 0.26 12.67
CA GLU A 24 12.19 0.98 12.38
C GLU A 24 11.04 0.53 13.28
N ALA A 25 10.91 -0.77 13.55
CA ALA A 25 9.89 -1.31 14.45
C ALA A 25 10.12 -0.83 15.89
N GLN A 26 11.37 -0.88 16.37
CA GLN A 26 11.75 -0.39 17.69
C GLN A 26 11.46 1.11 17.84
N ALA A 27 11.82 1.92 16.84
CA ALA A 27 11.52 3.35 16.84
C ALA A 27 10.02 3.62 16.96
N ARG A 28 9.19 2.86 16.21
CA ARG A 28 7.72 2.97 16.28
C ARG A 28 7.15 2.53 17.63
N GLU A 29 7.72 1.50 18.25
CA GLU A 29 7.29 1.05 19.59
C GLU A 29 7.65 2.09 20.66
N GLU A 30 8.86 2.64 20.62
CA GLU A 30 9.28 3.70 21.54
C GLU A 30 8.42 4.96 21.42
N GLU A 31 8.08 5.40 20.19
CA GLU A 31 7.18 6.53 19.97
C GLU A 31 5.80 6.27 20.58
N LYS A 32 5.21 5.09 20.36
CA LYS A 32 3.93 4.70 20.97
C LYS A 32 3.99 4.68 22.49
N GLU A 33 5.07 4.19 23.08
CA GLU A 33 5.23 4.21 24.53
C GLU A 33 5.34 5.64 25.08
N ARG A 34 6.07 6.53 24.39
CA ARG A 34 6.16 7.94 24.75
C ARG A 34 4.79 8.61 24.69
N GLU A 35 4.04 8.40 23.61
CA GLU A 35 2.68 8.91 23.47
C GLU A 35 1.77 8.40 24.59
N ARG A 36 1.82 7.09 24.90
CA ARG A 36 1.05 6.52 26.02
C ARG A 36 1.38 7.18 27.35
N ARG A 37 2.67 7.42 27.65
CA ARG A 37 3.09 8.11 28.88
C ARG A 37 2.58 9.55 28.92
N VAL A 38 2.64 10.27 27.80
CA VAL A 38 2.12 11.64 27.70
C VAL A 38 0.61 11.67 27.95
N LEU A 39 -0.15 10.74 27.34
CA LEU A 39 -1.59 10.64 27.54
C LEU A 39 -1.97 10.34 28.99
N LEU A 40 -1.26 9.40 29.65
CA LEU A 40 -1.46 9.11 31.06
C LEU A 40 -1.16 10.32 31.94
N ALA A 41 -0.02 10.98 31.73
CA ALA A 41 0.35 12.19 32.47
C ALA A 41 -0.69 13.31 32.28
N GLN A 42 -1.23 13.47 31.06
CA GLN A 42 -2.29 14.44 30.78
C GLN A 42 -3.59 14.08 31.50
N GLN A 43 -3.97 12.80 31.52
CA GLN A 43 -5.15 12.32 32.24
C GLN A 43 -5.00 12.56 33.75
N GLU A 44 -3.85 12.21 34.32
CA GLU A 44 -3.53 12.42 35.73
C GLU A 44 -3.53 13.92 36.07
N ALA A 45 -2.86 14.75 35.29
CA ALA A 45 -2.85 16.20 35.49
C ALA A 45 -4.26 16.81 35.46
N ARG A 46 -5.11 16.36 34.52
CA ARG A 46 -6.49 16.80 34.42
C ARG A 46 -7.32 16.37 35.63
N THR A 47 -7.18 15.12 36.06
CA THR A 47 -7.93 14.61 37.21
C THR A 47 -7.49 15.27 38.52
N GLU A 48 -6.19 15.46 38.72
CA GLU A 48 -5.63 16.18 39.86
C GLU A 48 -6.07 17.65 39.87
N PHE A 49 -6.10 18.32 38.73
CA PHE A 49 -6.64 19.67 38.63
C PHE A 49 -8.11 19.75 39.08
N LEU A 50 -8.95 18.83 38.61
CA LEU A 50 -10.36 18.77 38.99
C LEU A 50 -10.53 18.43 40.48
N ARG A 51 -9.72 17.52 41.02
CA ARG A 51 -9.71 17.18 42.45
C ARG A 51 -9.34 18.39 43.31
N LYS A 52 -8.28 19.12 42.94
CA LYS A 52 -7.87 20.35 43.63
C LYS A 52 -8.95 21.41 43.56
N LYS A 53 -9.54 21.63 42.37
CA LYS A 53 -10.66 22.57 42.20
C LYS A 53 -11.85 22.20 43.09
N ALA A 54 -12.26 20.94 43.11
CA ALA A 54 -13.35 20.46 43.97
C ALA A 54 -13.03 20.67 45.46
N ARG A 55 -11.81 20.36 45.91
CA ARG A 55 -11.37 20.64 47.29
C ARG A 55 -11.46 22.12 47.63
N HIS A 56 -11.01 23.02 46.75
CA HIS A 56 -11.13 24.47 46.96
C HIS A 56 -12.58 24.95 47.01
N GLN A 57 -13.46 24.40 46.17
CA GLN A 57 -14.89 24.73 46.17
C GLN A 57 -15.65 24.15 47.37
N ASN A 58 -15.21 23.01 47.92
CA ASN A 58 -15.79 22.37 49.10
C ASN A 58 -15.17 22.87 50.42
N SER A 59 -14.00 23.54 50.40
CA SER A 59 -13.41 24.17 51.59
C SER A 59 -13.90 25.61 51.81
N LEU A 60 -14.33 26.29 50.75
CA LEU A 60 -14.95 27.62 50.84
C LEU A 60 -16.30 27.68 51.59
N PRO A 61 -17.19 26.68 51.57
CA PRO A 61 -18.46 26.72 52.28
C PRO A 61 -18.32 26.48 53.78
N GLU A 62 -17.21 25.92 54.27
CA GLU A 62 -17.09 25.54 55.69
C GLU A 62 -16.91 26.76 56.63
N LEU A 63 -16.60 27.94 56.08
CA LEU A 63 -16.58 29.20 56.84
C LEU A 63 -17.90 29.99 56.78
N GLU A 64 -18.84 29.64 55.88
CA GLU A 64 -20.15 30.30 55.77
C GLU A 64 -21.34 29.38 56.13
N ALA A 65 -21.19 28.06 56.10
CA ALA A 65 -22.27 27.09 56.36
C ALA A 65 -22.56 26.85 57.85
N ALA A 66 -21.79 27.43 58.77
CA ALA A 66 -22.05 27.34 60.21
C ALA A 66 -23.24 28.22 60.66
N GLU A 67 -23.82 29.05 59.78
CA GLU A 67 -24.88 30.01 60.14
C GLU A 67 -26.29 29.70 59.57
N ALA A 68 -26.48 28.69 58.71
CA ALA A 68 -27.80 28.41 58.14
C ALA A 68 -28.14 26.91 58.06
N GLY A 69 -29.01 26.45 58.95
CA GLY A 69 -29.60 25.12 58.90
C GLY A 69 -30.46 24.91 57.65
N ALA A 70 -30.01 24.06 56.73
CA ALA A 70 -30.80 23.56 55.61
C ALA A 70 -30.54 22.05 55.41
N PRO A 71 -31.57 21.26 55.03
CA PRO A 71 -31.47 19.80 54.97
C PRO A 71 -30.62 19.33 53.78
N SER A 72 -29.68 18.44 54.08
CA SER A 72 -28.87 17.58 53.18
C SER A 72 -29.03 17.80 51.67
N SER A 73 -28.39 18.85 51.14
CA SER A 73 -28.16 19.01 49.70
C SER A 73 -26.95 18.14 49.28
N GLY A 74 -27.13 16.82 49.27
CA GLY A 74 -26.12 15.89 48.73
C GLY A 74 -26.04 15.98 47.20
N PRO A 75 -24.92 15.56 46.57
CA PRO A 75 -24.84 15.47 45.11
C PRO A 75 -25.94 14.54 44.58
N VAL A 76 -26.79 15.05 43.69
CA VAL A 76 -27.85 14.25 43.06
C VAL A 76 -27.19 13.27 42.08
N ASP A 77 -27.13 11.99 42.47
CA ASP A 77 -26.67 10.90 41.60
C ASP A 77 -27.73 10.60 40.53
N LEU A 78 -27.79 11.40 39.47
CA LEU A 78 -28.70 11.25 38.32
C LEU A 78 -28.67 9.85 37.66
N PHE A 79 -27.62 9.06 37.92
CA PHE A 79 -27.40 7.73 37.34
C PHE A 79 -27.65 6.58 38.33
N ARG A 80 -27.95 6.86 39.60
CA ARG A 80 -28.22 5.81 40.60
C ARG A 80 -29.45 4.99 40.22
N GLU A 81 -30.49 5.66 39.76
CA GLU A 81 -31.71 5.03 39.21
C GLU A 81 -31.41 4.15 37.99
N LEU A 82 -30.51 4.58 37.10
CA LEU A 82 -30.14 3.81 35.91
C LEU A 82 -29.33 2.55 36.25
N LEU A 83 -28.46 2.64 37.27
CA LEU A 83 -27.56 1.55 37.69
C LEU A 83 -28.26 0.53 38.59
N GLU A 84 -29.18 0.98 39.47
CA GLU A 84 -29.93 0.13 40.40
C GLU A 84 -31.17 -0.50 39.74
N GLU A 85 -31.85 0.17 38.80
CA GLU A 85 -33.08 -0.36 38.18
C GLU A 85 -32.85 -1.26 36.95
N GLY A 86 -31.62 -1.39 36.41
CA GLY A 86 -31.36 -2.25 35.24
C GLY A 86 -32.15 -1.88 33.97
N LYS A 87 -32.88 -0.75 33.98
CA LYS A 87 -33.64 -0.19 32.86
C LYS A 87 -32.77 0.58 31.87
N GLY A 88 -31.48 0.72 32.16
CA GLY A 88 -30.48 1.09 31.17
C GLY A 88 -30.14 -0.15 30.35
N GLU A 89 -31.02 -0.51 29.42
CA GLU A 89 -30.74 -1.52 28.42
C GLU A 89 -29.34 -1.24 27.86
N THR A 90 -28.39 -2.13 28.14
CA THR A 90 -27.11 -2.25 27.43
C THR A 90 -27.38 -2.75 26.01
N ARG A 91 -28.34 -2.13 25.34
CA ARG A 91 -28.61 -2.30 23.93
C ARG A 91 -27.58 -1.41 23.26
N GLY A 92 -26.40 -1.99 23.03
CA GLY A 92 -25.33 -1.33 22.29
C GLY A 92 -25.90 -0.62 21.07
N ASN A 93 -25.37 0.56 20.76
CA ASN A 93 -25.88 1.37 19.68
C ASN A 93 -25.86 0.53 18.39
N LYS A 94 -27.04 0.07 17.94
CA LYS A 94 -27.14 -0.88 16.82
C LYS A 94 -26.51 -0.30 15.56
N GLU A 95 -26.67 1.00 15.38
CA GLU A 95 -26.08 1.76 14.29
C GLU A 95 -24.55 1.66 14.30
N TYR A 96 -23.92 1.64 15.48
CA TYR A 96 -22.47 1.53 15.63
C TYR A 96 -21.95 0.11 15.31
N GLU A 97 -22.71 -0.92 15.66
CA GLU A 97 -22.35 -2.31 15.33
C GLU A 97 -22.49 -2.57 13.82
N GLU A 98 -23.55 -2.01 13.21
CA GLU A 98 -23.77 -2.06 11.77
C GLU A 98 -22.70 -1.26 11.01
N GLU A 99 -22.34 -0.06 11.47
CA GLU A 99 -21.25 0.74 10.89
C GLU A 99 -19.92 -0.02 10.95
N LYS A 100 -19.58 -0.61 12.09
CA LYS A 100 -18.39 -1.46 12.22
C LYS A 100 -18.40 -2.65 11.28
N ARG A 101 -19.57 -3.26 11.08
CA ARG A 101 -19.71 -4.39 10.16
C ARG A 101 -19.49 -3.93 8.72
N GLN A 102 -20.06 -2.81 8.32
CA GLN A 102 -19.85 -2.24 6.98
C GLN A 102 -18.39 -1.85 6.74
N ASP A 103 -17.71 -1.25 7.72
CA ASP A 103 -16.30 -0.90 7.59
C ASP A 103 -15.40 -2.12 7.45
N LYS A 104 -15.70 -3.21 8.16
CA LYS A 104 -15.03 -4.51 7.96
C LYS A 104 -15.27 -5.05 6.55
N GLU A 105 -16.52 -5.06 6.09
CA GLU A 105 -16.86 -5.52 4.75
C GLU A 105 -16.18 -4.66 3.67
N ARG A 106 -16.08 -3.33 3.87
CA ARG A 106 -15.33 -2.43 2.98
C ARG A 106 -13.83 -2.75 2.96
N GLN A 107 -13.23 -2.98 4.12
CA GLN A 107 -11.81 -3.36 4.22
C GLN A 107 -11.56 -4.71 3.55
N GLU A 108 -12.39 -5.71 3.83
CA GLU A 108 -12.28 -7.04 3.21
C GLU A 108 -12.51 -6.98 1.70
N LYS A 109 -13.44 -6.15 1.24
CA LYS A 109 -13.66 -5.89 -0.20
C LYS A 109 -12.46 -5.20 -0.84
N ALA A 110 -11.84 -4.23 -0.17
CA ALA A 110 -10.64 -3.55 -0.66
C ALA A 110 -9.42 -4.48 -0.71
N LEU A 111 -9.30 -5.40 0.26
CA LEU A 111 -8.28 -6.45 0.27
C LEU A 111 -8.58 -7.61 -0.70
N GLY A 112 -9.78 -7.63 -1.31
CA GLY A 112 -10.23 -8.71 -2.20
C GLY A 112 -10.59 -10.02 -1.48
N ILE A 113 -10.70 -10.01 -0.15
CA ILE A 113 -11.11 -11.14 0.68
C ILE A 113 -12.62 -11.37 0.52
N LEU A 114 -13.40 -10.29 0.62
CA LEU A 114 -14.85 -10.31 0.42
C LEU A 114 -15.16 -9.87 -1.01
N THR A 115 -15.10 -10.82 -1.94
CA THR A 115 -15.46 -10.60 -3.35
C THR A 115 -16.78 -11.32 -3.65
N TYR A 116 -17.85 -10.56 -3.86
CA TYR A 116 -19.15 -11.13 -4.23
C TYR A 116 -19.11 -11.67 -5.67
N LEU A 117 -19.71 -12.83 -5.88
CA LEU A 117 -19.87 -13.46 -7.19
C LEU A 117 -20.57 -12.48 -8.15
N GLY A 118 -19.96 -12.21 -9.32
CA GLY A 118 -20.42 -11.22 -10.30
C GLY A 118 -19.80 -9.81 -10.16
N GLN A 119 -18.97 -9.56 -9.15
CA GLN A 119 -18.16 -8.33 -9.05
C GLN A 119 -16.72 -8.50 -9.56
N SER A 120 -16.38 -9.70 -10.02
CA SER A 120 -15.04 -10.01 -10.53
C SER A 120 -14.75 -9.26 -11.82
N ALA A 121 -13.46 -8.94 -12.01
CA ALA A 121 -12.91 -8.06 -13.03
C ALA A 121 -13.41 -8.26 -14.47
N ALA A 122 -13.93 -9.42 -14.86
CA ALA A 122 -14.41 -9.68 -16.21
C ALA A 122 -15.78 -9.05 -16.53
N GLU A 123 -16.65 -8.85 -15.53
CA GLU A 123 -18.03 -8.38 -15.74
C GLU A 123 -18.18 -6.89 -15.40
N ALA A 124 -17.37 -6.39 -14.46
CA ALA A 124 -17.29 -4.97 -14.11
C ALA A 124 -16.33 -4.17 -15.02
N GLN A 125 -15.41 -4.82 -15.74
CA GLN A 125 -14.62 -4.13 -16.77
C GLN A 125 -15.51 -3.89 -18.00
N THR A 126 -15.69 -2.63 -18.33
CA THR A 126 -16.34 -2.17 -19.57
C THR A 126 -15.63 -2.65 -20.84
N GLN A 127 -14.45 -3.24 -20.70
CA GLN A 127 -13.67 -3.83 -21.78
C GLN A 127 -13.51 -5.34 -21.53
N PRO A 128 -13.89 -6.19 -22.49
CA PRO A 128 -13.71 -7.62 -22.35
C PRO A 128 -12.21 -7.96 -22.23
N PRO A 129 -11.85 -8.94 -21.39
CA PRO A 129 -10.47 -9.33 -21.17
C PRO A 129 -9.81 -9.84 -22.46
N TRP A 130 -8.49 -9.68 -22.56
CA TRP A 130 -7.69 -9.91 -23.77
C TRP A 130 -7.84 -11.32 -24.40
N TYR A 131 -8.27 -12.32 -23.63
CA TYR A 131 -8.51 -13.69 -24.10
C TYR A 131 -9.90 -13.89 -24.73
N GLN A 132 -10.86 -13.01 -24.46
CA GLN A 132 -12.16 -12.98 -25.14
C GLN A 132 -12.11 -12.19 -26.45
N LEU A 133 -11.19 -11.22 -26.55
CA LEU A 133 -10.99 -10.46 -27.77
C LEU A 133 -10.09 -11.24 -28.74
N PRO A 134 -10.52 -11.44 -30.00
CA PRO A 134 -9.62 -11.95 -31.02
C PRO A 134 -8.47 -10.94 -31.20
N PRO A 135 -7.23 -11.40 -31.40
CA PRO A 135 -6.10 -10.51 -31.63
C PRO A 135 -6.43 -9.60 -32.80
N GLY A 136 -6.41 -8.28 -32.55
CA GLY A 136 -6.81 -7.27 -33.52
C GLY A 136 -6.02 -7.41 -34.80
N ARG A 137 -6.66 -7.91 -35.86
CA ARG A 137 -6.15 -7.81 -37.22
C ARG A 137 -6.42 -6.38 -37.68
N GLY A 138 -5.55 -5.46 -37.29
CA GLY A 138 -5.49 -4.14 -37.91
C GLY A 138 -5.30 -4.30 -39.43
N PRO A 139 -5.70 -3.30 -40.24
CA PRO A 139 -5.43 -3.33 -41.67
C PRO A 139 -3.93 -3.57 -41.85
N SER A 140 -3.58 -4.66 -42.55
CA SER A 140 -2.19 -4.99 -42.83
C SER A 140 -1.55 -3.75 -43.46
N PRO A 141 -0.50 -3.16 -42.86
CA PRO A 141 0.22 -2.09 -43.54
C PRO A 141 0.69 -2.64 -44.89
N PRO A 142 0.60 -1.86 -45.99
CA PRO A 142 1.12 -2.30 -47.27
C PRO A 142 2.65 -2.40 -47.18
N GLY A 143 3.13 -3.59 -46.86
CA GLY A 143 4.55 -3.88 -46.70
C GLY A 143 4.81 -5.17 -45.93
N PRO A 144 6.02 -5.74 -46.05
CA PRO A 144 6.40 -6.92 -45.28
C PRO A 144 6.32 -6.60 -43.78
N GLY A 145 5.57 -7.41 -43.04
CA GLY A 145 5.40 -7.26 -41.60
C GLY A 145 6.73 -7.22 -40.87
N PRO A 146 6.78 -6.62 -39.66
CA PRO A 146 8.02 -6.46 -38.89
C PRO A 146 8.74 -7.80 -38.68
N ASP A 147 7.97 -8.88 -38.52
CA ASP A 147 8.47 -10.25 -38.41
C ASP A 147 9.23 -10.72 -39.67
N VAL A 148 8.75 -10.38 -40.87
CA VAL A 148 9.42 -10.73 -42.14
C VAL A 148 10.75 -9.97 -42.28
N LYS A 149 10.81 -8.72 -41.83
CA LYS A 149 12.06 -7.93 -41.83
C LYS A 149 13.09 -8.50 -40.85
N ILE A 150 12.65 -8.95 -39.68
CA ILE A 150 13.51 -9.61 -38.69
C ILE A 150 14.04 -10.94 -39.24
N LYS A 151 13.16 -11.77 -39.83
CA LYS A 151 13.53 -13.03 -40.48
C LYS A 151 14.56 -12.83 -41.58
N ASN A 152 14.36 -11.85 -42.46
CA ASN A 152 15.32 -11.53 -43.51
C ASN A 152 16.66 -11.05 -42.95
N ARG A 153 16.66 -10.23 -41.89
CA ARG A 153 17.90 -9.74 -41.26
C ARG A 153 18.69 -10.86 -40.57
N LEU A 154 18.00 -11.87 -40.06
CA LEU A 154 18.60 -13.00 -39.35
C LEU A 154 18.84 -14.22 -40.25
N ASP A 155 18.63 -14.11 -41.56
CA ASP A 155 18.85 -15.20 -42.50
C ASP A 155 20.34 -15.28 -42.90
N PRO A 156 21.07 -16.35 -42.54
CA PRO A 156 22.48 -16.53 -42.87
C PRO A 156 22.74 -16.62 -44.37
N LEU A 157 21.73 -17.01 -45.19
CA LEU A 157 21.88 -17.05 -46.64
C LEU A 157 22.07 -15.65 -47.24
N GLN A 158 21.42 -14.63 -46.68
CA GLN A 158 21.61 -13.25 -47.13
C GLN A 158 23.02 -12.75 -46.82
N GLU A 159 23.58 -13.15 -45.69
CA GLU A 159 24.96 -12.82 -45.31
C GLU A 159 25.96 -13.49 -46.27
N MET A 160 25.79 -14.80 -46.52
CA MET A 160 26.62 -15.54 -47.47
C MET A 160 26.56 -14.95 -48.89
N GLN A 161 25.38 -14.58 -49.38
CA GLN A 161 25.21 -13.96 -50.70
C GLN A 161 25.97 -12.63 -50.84
N LYS A 162 26.02 -11.80 -49.79
CA LYS A 162 26.81 -10.55 -49.79
C LYS A 162 28.30 -10.81 -49.97
N HIS A 163 28.83 -11.86 -49.35
CA HIS A 163 30.25 -12.22 -49.48
C HIS A 163 30.56 -12.89 -50.83
N LEU A 164 29.64 -13.70 -51.35
CA LEU A 164 29.79 -14.34 -52.66
C LEU A 164 29.71 -13.31 -53.82
N GLY A 165 28.84 -12.30 -53.71
CA GLY A 165 28.76 -11.21 -54.70
C GLY A 165 30.03 -10.35 -54.77
N LYS A 166 30.66 -10.06 -53.63
CA LYS A 166 31.92 -9.31 -53.56
C LYS A 166 33.07 -10.05 -54.25
N ARG A 167 33.12 -11.38 -54.15
CA ARG A 167 34.14 -12.22 -54.81
C ARG A 167 34.00 -12.23 -56.33
N LYS A 168 32.81 -11.96 -56.87
CA LYS A 168 32.58 -11.95 -58.32
C LYS A 168 33.11 -10.69 -59.02
N HIS A 169 33.17 -9.56 -58.31
CA HIS A 169 33.77 -8.31 -58.83
C HIS A 169 35.30 -8.25 -58.69
N SER A 170 35.90 -8.98 -57.74
CA SER A 170 37.36 -9.03 -57.59
C SER A 170 38.07 -10.02 -58.54
N GLY A 171 37.32 -10.76 -59.36
CA GLY A 171 37.83 -11.82 -60.23
C GLY A 171 38.00 -11.45 -61.72
N ASP A 172 37.61 -10.24 -62.13
CA ASP A 172 37.58 -9.84 -63.55
C ASP A 172 38.71 -8.89 -63.98
N ASP A 173 39.59 -8.48 -63.04
CA ASP A 173 40.65 -7.48 -63.29
C ASP A 173 42.05 -8.09 -63.52
N GLY A 174 42.10 -9.32 -64.04
CA GLY A 174 43.33 -10.12 -64.07
C GLY A 174 43.46 -11.07 -65.24
N GLY A 175 43.44 -10.56 -66.49
CA GLY A 175 43.98 -11.34 -67.60
C GLY A 175 43.52 -10.92 -68.99
N ARG A 176 44.24 -9.98 -69.62
CA ARG A 176 44.32 -9.87 -71.10
C ARG A 176 45.46 -8.92 -71.52
N SER A 177 46.69 -9.43 -71.58
CA SER A 177 47.66 -8.94 -72.58
C SER A 177 48.68 -10.02 -72.95
N ARG A 178 48.52 -10.57 -74.16
CA ARG A 178 49.57 -11.15 -75.01
C ARG A 178 48.93 -11.46 -76.37
N ARG A 179 48.85 -10.43 -77.22
CA ARG A 179 48.63 -10.56 -78.67
C ARG A 179 50.00 -10.35 -79.33
N GLY A 180 50.36 -11.29 -80.19
CA GLY A 180 51.64 -11.33 -80.89
C GLY A 180 51.82 -10.23 -81.92
N GLY A 181 53.06 -10.12 -82.40
CA GLY A 181 53.41 -9.25 -83.52
C GLY A 181 54.86 -9.43 -83.95
N ARG A 182 55.00 -10.14 -85.09
CA ARG A 182 56.11 -10.19 -86.06
C ARG A 182 57.42 -10.88 -85.65
#